data_AF-A0A1Y1LEX9-F1
#
_entry.id   AF-A0A1Y1LEX9-F1
#
_cell.length_a   1.000
_cell.length_b   1.000
_cell.length_c   1.000
_cell.angle_alpha   90.00
_cell.angle_beta   90.00
_cell.angle_gamma   90.00
#
_symmetry.space_group_name_H-M   'P 1'
#
loop_
_entity.id
_entity.type
_entity.pdbx_description
1 polymer ?
#
loop_
_entity_poly.entity_id
_entity_poly.type
_entity_poly.pdbx_seq_one_letter_code
_entity_poly.pdbx_strand_id
1 'polypeptide(L)'
;MRRLAKGLGIDSDNTSIIVEELRRVDYRVLVKTVYNKSIMGDFIPYDAHPFAPSVEAEGPTAFITERAFKLLDEGKFAKVPHIIGHTTEEGSFAYDYIHSGTTNLHLYETSPEILIPSSMNIPRDSACSKKTLDEVKTFYFHNKTVTDPFSWTKYMSQDLFTRGIAKTAQLLAKKADVYYYILSYNGSRPMSYHGE
;
A
#
# COMPACT_ATOMS: atom_id res chain seq x y z
N MET A 1 1.42 15.78 -5.00
CA MET A 1 1.00 17.04 -5.68
C MET A 1 2.11 17.71 -6.50
N ARG A 2 3.25 18.14 -5.91
CA ARG A 2 4.33 18.82 -6.69
C ARG A 2 4.91 18.00 -7.85
N ARG A 3 5.13 16.69 -7.66
CA ARG A 3 5.58 15.79 -8.75
C ARG A 3 4.57 15.73 -9.90
N LEU A 4 3.27 15.67 -9.60
CA LEU A 4 2.20 15.72 -10.60
C LEU A 4 2.22 17.04 -11.36
N ALA A 5 2.31 18.17 -10.64
CA ALA A 5 2.38 19.51 -11.23
C ALA A 5 3.56 19.65 -12.19
N LYS A 6 4.76 19.26 -11.76
CA LYS A 6 5.97 19.23 -12.61
C LYS A 6 5.78 18.35 -13.85
N GLY A 7 5.13 17.20 -13.69
CA GLY A 7 4.80 16.29 -14.78
C GLY A 7 3.84 16.88 -15.83
N LEU A 8 3.12 17.94 -15.48
CA LEU A 8 2.23 18.70 -16.36
C LEU A 8 2.85 20.01 -16.85
N GLY A 9 4.13 20.26 -16.55
CA GLY A 9 4.80 21.51 -16.91
C GLY A 9 4.39 22.72 -16.05
N ILE A 10 3.76 22.50 -14.89
CA ILE A 10 3.41 23.57 -13.95
C ILE A 10 4.65 23.86 -13.09
N ASP A 11 5.28 25.02 -13.33
CA ASP A 11 6.48 25.47 -12.61
C ASP A 11 6.11 26.40 -11.45
N SER A 12 5.89 25.80 -10.27
CA SER A 12 5.64 26.54 -9.04
C SER A 12 5.92 25.66 -7.83
N ASP A 13 6.42 26.27 -6.74
CA ASP A 13 6.52 25.64 -5.42
C ASP A 13 5.37 26.02 -4.48
N ASN A 14 4.53 26.98 -4.89
CA ASN A 14 3.38 27.45 -4.13
C ASN A 14 2.18 26.53 -4.35
N THR A 15 1.75 25.83 -3.28
CA THR A 15 0.65 24.87 -3.35
C THR A 15 -0.67 25.48 -3.82
N SER A 16 -0.97 26.73 -3.48
CA SER A 16 -2.20 27.40 -3.93
C SER A 16 -2.21 27.62 -5.44
N ILE A 17 -1.08 28.08 -6.00
CA ILE A 17 -0.91 28.24 -7.46
C ILE A 17 -1.01 26.88 -8.15
N ILE A 18 -0.30 25.87 -7.63
CA ILE A 18 -0.37 24.50 -8.16
C ILE A 18 -1.82 24.00 -8.21
N VAL A 19 -2.58 24.16 -7.13
CA VAL A 19 -3.97 23.70 -7.07
C VAL A 19 -4.85 24.44 -8.08
N GLU A 20 -4.67 25.75 -8.22
CA GLU A 20 -5.43 26.55 -9.18
C GLU A 20 -5.17 26.10 -10.62
N GLU A 21 -3.90 25.89 -10.99
CA GLU A 21 -3.52 25.42 -12.33
C GLU A 21 -4.01 23.99 -12.58
N LEU A 22 -3.85 23.08 -11.60
CA LEU A 22 -4.34 21.70 -11.72
C LEU A 22 -5.87 21.63 -11.93
N ARG A 23 -6.64 22.57 -11.37
CA ARG A 23 -8.11 22.64 -11.57
C ARG A 23 -8.50 22.99 -13.01
N ARG A 24 -7.60 23.58 -13.79
CA ARG A 24 -7.83 23.91 -15.21
C ARG A 24 -7.49 22.76 -16.15
N VAL A 25 -6.81 21.72 -15.66
CA VAL A 25 -6.43 20.53 -16.44
C VAL A 25 -7.62 19.56 -16.50
N ASP A 26 -7.89 19.00 -17.68
CA ASP A 26 -8.91 17.97 -17.84
C ASP A 26 -8.61 16.77 -16.92
N TYR A 27 -9.64 16.28 -16.22
CA TYR A 27 -9.46 15.22 -15.22
C TYR A 27 -8.86 13.93 -15.81
N ARG A 28 -9.11 13.62 -17.10
CA ARG A 28 -8.53 12.44 -17.76
C ARG A 28 -7.03 12.59 -17.91
N VAL A 29 -6.57 13.81 -18.18
CA VAL A 29 -5.13 14.13 -18.22
C VAL A 29 -4.54 13.99 -16.82
N LEU A 30 -5.21 14.51 -15.79
CA LEU A 30 -4.77 14.35 -14.39
C LEU A 30 -4.60 12.88 -14.04
N VAL A 31 -5.66 12.07 -14.20
CA VAL A 31 -5.65 10.64 -13.89
C VAL A 31 -4.55 9.91 -14.67
N LYS A 32 -4.46 10.12 -15.99
CA LYS A 32 -3.42 9.50 -16.83
C LYS A 32 -2.01 9.87 -16.36
N THR A 33 -1.81 11.11 -15.94
CA THR A 33 -0.51 11.63 -15.50
C THR A 33 -0.10 11.05 -14.15
N VAL A 34 -1.05 10.85 -13.23
CA VAL A 34 -0.79 10.22 -11.93
C VAL A 34 -0.21 8.81 -12.09
N TYR A 35 -0.66 8.04 -13.08
CA TYR A 35 -0.17 6.69 -13.34
C TYR A 35 0.99 6.63 -14.34
N ASN A 36 1.52 7.78 -14.77
CA ASN A 36 2.66 7.81 -15.67
C ASN A 36 3.94 7.46 -14.89
N LYS A 37 4.55 6.32 -15.25
CA LYS A 37 5.79 5.81 -14.66
C LYS A 37 6.96 6.80 -14.79
N SER A 38 7.02 7.62 -15.84
CA SER A 38 8.07 8.64 -15.97
C SER A 38 7.97 9.76 -14.93
N ILE A 39 6.81 9.88 -14.26
CA ILE A 39 6.50 10.96 -13.30
C ILE A 39 6.53 10.41 -11.87
N MET A 40 5.98 9.23 -11.64
CA MET A 40 5.96 8.59 -10.32
C MET A 40 7.20 7.73 -10.03
N GLY A 41 7.98 7.37 -11.06
CA GLY A 41 9.06 6.39 -11.00
C GLY A 41 8.59 5.02 -11.51
N ASP A 42 9.54 4.16 -11.84
CA ASP A 42 9.28 2.81 -12.40
C ASP A 42 8.51 1.89 -11.45
N PHE A 43 8.43 2.29 -10.18
CA PHE A 43 7.82 1.49 -9.14
C PHE A 43 7.03 2.37 -8.17
N ILE A 44 5.71 2.18 -8.17
CA ILE A 44 4.83 2.58 -7.08
C ILE A 44 4.62 1.32 -6.25
N PRO A 45 5.22 1.22 -5.04
CA PRO A 45 4.94 0.11 -4.13
C PRO A 45 3.44 -0.09 -3.96
N TYR A 46 3.00 -1.36 -3.87
CA TYR A 46 1.58 -1.65 -3.67
C TYR A 46 1.02 -0.97 -2.40
N ASP A 47 1.88 -0.70 -1.41
CA ASP A 47 1.56 0.02 -0.18
C ASP A 47 1.69 1.55 -0.30
N ALA A 48 2.09 2.10 -1.44
CA ALA A 48 2.44 3.51 -1.60
C ALA A 48 1.68 4.18 -2.75
N HIS A 49 0.41 4.49 -2.55
CA HIS A 49 -0.37 5.23 -3.57
C HIS A 49 -0.02 6.72 -3.55
N PRO A 50 0.13 7.38 -4.71
CA PRO A 50 0.51 8.80 -4.78
C PRO A 50 -0.56 9.75 -4.21
N PHE A 51 -1.81 9.30 -4.17
CA PHE A 51 -2.94 9.94 -3.52
C PHE A 51 -3.64 8.91 -2.64
N ALA A 52 -3.59 9.14 -1.33
CA ALA A 52 -4.16 8.28 -0.30
C ALA A 52 -4.63 9.17 0.86
N PRO A 53 -5.44 8.66 1.81
CA PRO A 53 -5.73 9.38 3.04
C PRO A 53 -4.44 9.85 3.71
N SER A 54 -4.41 11.12 4.12
CA SER A 54 -3.27 11.76 4.77
C SER A 54 -3.72 12.50 6.01
N VAL A 55 -2.82 12.67 6.99
CA VAL A 55 -3.06 13.54 8.13
C VAL A 55 -3.23 14.98 7.64
N GLU A 56 -4.35 15.58 7.97
CA GLU A 56 -4.72 16.94 7.59
C GLU A 56 -4.28 17.96 8.64
N ALA A 57 -4.16 19.22 8.22
CA ALA A 57 -4.10 20.32 9.17
C ALA A 57 -5.46 20.46 9.89
N GLU A 58 -5.41 20.84 11.16
CA GLU A 58 -6.62 21.13 11.95
C GLU A 58 -7.50 22.17 11.25
N GLY A 59 -8.81 21.90 11.21
CA GLY A 59 -9.78 22.77 10.55
C GLY A 59 -11.21 22.27 10.68
N PRO A 60 -12.21 23.12 10.41
CA PRO A 60 -13.63 22.80 10.62
C PRO A 60 -14.15 21.68 9.73
N THR A 61 -13.45 21.38 8.63
CA THR A 61 -13.80 20.32 7.67
C THR A 61 -12.77 19.20 7.64
N ALA A 62 -11.77 19.21 8.52
CA ALA A 62 -10.75 18.16 8.55
C ALA A 62 -11.41 16.83 8.95
N PHE A 63 -11.11 15.78 8.19
CA PHE A 63 -11.61 14.44 8.45
C PHE A 63 -10.71 13.69 9.45
N ILE A 64 -9.39 13.75 9.25
CA ILE A 64 -8.40 13.08 10.10
C ILE A 64 -7.15 13.93 10.30
N THR A 65 -6.93 14.39 11.53
CA THR A 65 -5.81 15.29 11.88
C THR A 65 -4.70 14.61 12.67
N GLU A 66 -4.81 13.30 12.88
CA GLU A 66 -3.81 12.50 13.60
C GLU A 66 -3.68 11.11 12.96
N ARG A 67 -2.53 10.47 13.15
CA ARG A 67 -2.25 9.11 12.67
C ARG A 67 -3.31 8.15 13.19
N ALA A 68 -3.95 7.41 12.29
CA ALA A 68 -4.99 6.43 12.61
C ALA A 68 -4.58 5.44 13.71
N PHE A 69 -3.32 4.98 13.70
CA PHE A 69 -2.79 4.10 14.73
C PHE A 69 -2.84 4.72 16.14
N LYS A 70 -2.50 6.01 16.27
CA LYS A 70 -2.57 6.73 17.55
C LYS A 70 -4.02 6.93 17.99
N LEU A 71 -4.91 7.29 17.06
CA LEU A 71 -6.35 7.42 17.35
C LEU A 71 -6.93 6.09 17.84
N LEU A 72 -6.57 4.96 17.22
CA LEU A 72 -6.99 3.64 17.65
C LEU A 72 -6.45 3.29 19.05
N ASP A 73 -5.16 3.53 19.31
CA ASP A 73 -4.54 3.21 20.60
C ASP A 73 -5.08 4.07 21.76
N GLU A 74 -5.30 5.36 21.52
CA GLU A 74 -5.94 6.28 22.47
C GLU A 74 -7.44 6.00 22.65
N GLY A 75 -8.02 5.14 21.82
CA GLY A 75 -9.45 4.87 21.85
C GLY A 75 -10.31 6.01 21.31
N LYS A 76 -9.77 6.89 20.47
CA LYS A 76 -10.50 7.96 19.79
C LYS A 76 -11.15 7.44 18.50
N PHE A 77 -12.12 6.55 18.69
CA PHE A 77 -12.93 5.96 17.62
C PHE A 77 -14.30 5.56 18.18
N ALA A 78 -15.29 5.39 17.30
CA ALA A 78 -16.64 4.99 17.70
C ALA A 78 -16.65 3.60 18.36
N LYS A 79 -17.23 3.49 19.57
CA LYS A 79 -17.26 2.25 20.36
C LYS A 79 -18.44 1.36 19.99
N VAL A 80 -18.44 0.90 18.75
CA VAL A 80 -19.41 -0.07 18.23
C VAL A 80 -18.76 -1.45 18.10
N PRO A 81 -19.53 -2.55 18.00
CA PRO A 81 -18.97 -3.85 17.66
C PRO A 81 -18.36 -3.86 16.25
N HIS A 82 -17.21 -4.51 16.09
CA HIS A 82 -16.50 -4.60 14.80
C HIS A 82 -16.40 -6.05 14.33
N ILE A 83 -16.57 -6.29 13.03
CA ILE A 83 -16.17 -7.54 12.38
C ILE A 83 -15.00 -7.20 11.46
N ILE A 84 -13.88 -7.89 11.64
CA ILE A 84 -12.66 -7.64 10.87
C ILE A 84 -11.94 -8.97 10.64
N GLY A 85 -11.31 -9.14 9.49
CA GLY A 85 -10.62 -10.38 9.17
C GLY A 85 -9.92 -10.29 7.84
N HIS A 86 -9.30 -11.39 7.44
CA HIS A 86 -8.60 -11.53 6.17
C HIS A 86 -8.75 -12.95 5.64
N THR A 87 -8.36 -13.15 4.39
CA THR A 87 -8.22 -14.49 3.80
C THR A 87 -6.86 -15.10 4.11
N THR A 88 -6.71 -16.41 3.92
CA THR A 88 -5.40 -17.08 4.05
C THR A 88 -4.40 -16.68 2.96
N GLU A 89 -4.88 -16.11 1.85
CA GLU A 89 -4.09 -15.84 0.64
C GLU A 89 -4.42 -14.47 0.02
N GLU A 90 -4.58 -13.41 0.82
CA GLU A 90 -4.89 -12.06 0.33
C GLU A 90 -3.96 -11.62 -0.80
N GLY A 91 -2.67 -11.91 -0.66
CA GLY A 91 -1.61 -11.62 -1.62
C GLY A 91 -1.73 -12.31 -2.98
N SER A 92 -2.69 -13.24 -3.14
CA SER A 92 -2.95 -13.93 -4.41
C SER A 92 -3.41 -12.96 -5.50
N PHE A 93 -3.98 -11.80 -5.14
CA PHE A 93 -4.34 -10.73 -6.08
C PHE A 93 -3.17 -10.35 -7.00
N ALA A 94 -1.92 -10.45 -6.50
CA ALA A 94 -0.73 -10.13 -7.27
C ALA A 94 -0.52 -11.06 -8.47
N TYR A 95 -1.12 -12.25 -8.50
CA TYR A 95 -0.99 -13.21 -9.59
C TYR A 95 -1.44 -12.62 -10.93
N ASP A 96 -2.59 -11.96 -10.97
CA ASP A 96 -3.12 -11.33 -12.20
C ASP A 96 -2.23 -10.16 -12.66
N TYR A 97 -1.68 -9.40 -11.70
CA TYR A 97 -0.74 -8.32 -12.01
C TYR A 97 0.58 -8.85 -12.59
N ILE A 98 1.07 -9.99 -12.10
CA ILE A 98 2.26 -10.67 -12.65
C ILE A 98 1.97 -11.18 -14.06
N HIS A 99 0.85 -11.88 -14.27
CA HIS A 99 0.50 -12.49 -15.56
C HIS A 99 0.18 -11.46 -16.65
N SER A 100 -0.46 -10.34 -16.28
CA SER A 100 -0.71 -9.22 -17.20
C SER A 100 0.57 -8.42 -17.53
N GLY A 101 1.69 -8.68 -16.87
CA GLY A 101 2.92 -7.90 -16.99
C GLY A 101 2.87 -6.53 -16.32
N THR A 102 1.80 -6.24 -15.57
CA THR A 102 1.68 -5.00 -14.79
C THR A 102 2.76 -4.94 -13.70
N THR A 103 3.04 -6.09 -13.07
CA THR A 103 4.09 -6.24 -12.07
C THR A 103 5.25 -7.03 -12.65
N ASN A 104 6.37 -6.33 -12.82
CA ASN A 104 7.61 -6.96 -13.26
C ASN A 104 8.39 -7.49 -12.05
N LEU A 105 8.28 -8.79 -11.78
CA LEU A 105 9.00 -9.43 -10.67
C LEU A 105 10.52 -9.32 -10.80
N HIS A 106 11.06 -9.12 -12.01
CA HIS A 106 12.50 -8.91 -12.20
C HIS A 106 12.99 -7.65 -11.47
N LEU A 107 12.13 -6.63 -11.30
CA LEU A 107 12.48 -5.43 -10.52
C LEU A 107 12.81 -5.77 -9.07
N TYR A 108 12.19 -6.80 -8.50
CA TYR A 108 12.46 -7.23 -7.13
C TYR A 108 13.77 -8.02 -7.01
N GLU A 109 14.30 -8.53 -8.11
CA GLU A 109 15.64 -9.12 -8.16
C GLU A 109 16.71 -8.04 -8.38
N THR A 110 16.47 -7.08 -9.29
CA THR A 110 17.43 -6.02 -9.60
C THR A 110 17.41 -4.85 -8.61
N SER A 111 16.34 -4.71 -7.84
CA SER A 111 16.17 -3.67 -6.82
C SER A 111 15.49 -4.26 -5.57
N PRO A 112 16.18 -5.16 -4.86
CA PRO A 112 15.56 -5.99 -3.84
C PRO A 112 15.11 -5.23 -2.59
N GLU A 113 15.65 -4.03 -2.33
CA GLU A 113 15.15 -3.15 -1.25
C GLU A 113 13.68 -2.73 -1.43
N ILE A 114 13.10 -2.96 -2.61
CA ILE A 114 11.66 -2.81 -2.84
C ILE A 114 10.82 -3.77 -1.97
N LEU A 115 11.39 -4.88 -1.50
CA LEU A 115 10.75 -5.80 -0.54
C LEU A 115 10.65 -5.21 0.88
N ILE A 116 11.25 -4.05 1.14
CA ILE A 116 11.14 -3.37 2.42
C ILE A 116 9.88 -2.50 2.36
N PRO A 117 8.89 -2.72 3.24
CA PRO A 117 7.66 -1.93 3.25
C PRO A 117 7.99 -0.45 3.43
N SER A 118 7.42 0.40 2.57
CA SER A 118 7.70 1.84 2.56
C SER A 118 7.35 2.51 3.89
N SER A 119 6.33 1.97 4.57
CA SER A 119 5.89 2.39 5.90
C SER A 119 6.95 2.27 7.00
N MET A 120 8.00 1.47 6.81
CA MET A 120 9.11 1.37 7.78
C MET A 120 10.04 2.59 7.74
N ASN A 121 9.97 3.41 6.68
CA ASN A 121 10.77 4.63 6.51
C ASN A 121 12.28 4.39 6.70
N ILE A 122 12.77 3.24 6.26
CA ILE A 122 14.20 2.89 6.33
C ILE A 122 14.92 3.57 5.16
N PRO A 123 16.01 4.32 5.40
CA PRO A 123 16.80 4.89 4.32
C PRO A 123 17.39 3.79 3.42
N ARG A 124 17.26 4.00 2.11
CA ARG A 124 17.84 3.11 1.09
C ARG A 124 19.36 3.02 1.24
N ASP A 125 19.92 1.86 0.91
CA ASP A 125 21.35 1.52 0.97
C ASP A 125 21.98 1.58 2.39
N SER A 126 21.18 1.78 3.43
CA SER A 126 21.64 1.83 4.81
C SER A 126 22.01 0.42 5.34
N ALA A 127 22.79 0.36 6.42
CA ALA A 127 23.04 -0.92 7.10
C ALA A 127 21.72 -1.56 7.59
N CYS A 128 20.74 -0.73 7.98
CA CYS A 128 19.43 -1.20 8.39
C CYS A 128 18.64 -1.77 7.22
N SER A 129 18.66 -1.12 6.03
CA SER A 129 17.93 -1.64 4.86
C SER A 129 18.46 -3.01 4.45
N LYS A 130 19.78 -3.18 4.40
CA LYS A 130 20.43 -4.47 4.08
C LYS A 130 20.02 -5.57 5.05
N LYS A 131 20.10 -5.29 6.36
CA LYS A 131 19.69 -6.26 7.39
C LYS A 131 18.21 -6.62 7.28
N THR A 132 17.32 -5.63 7.14
CA THR A 132 15.89 -5.86 7.00
C THR A 132 15.57 -6.65 5.74
N LEU A 133 16.25 -6.36 4.62
CA LEU A 133 16.10 -7.12 3.39
C LEU A 133 16.48 -8.59 3.57
N ASP A 134 17.61 -8.87 4.23
CA ASP A 134 18.06 -10.22 4.52
C ASP A 134 17.05 -10.97 5.40
N GLU A 135 16.49 -10.31 6.42
CA GLU A 135 15.46 -10.87 7.29
C GLU A 135 14.17 -11.19 6.51
N VAL A 136 13.70 -10.28 5.66
CA VAL A 136 12.51 -10.48 4.81
C VAL A 136 12.72 -11.66 3.85
N LYS A 137 13.86 -11.69 3.14
CA LYS A 137 14.20 -12.78 2.21
C LYS A 137 14.29 -14.12 2.95
N THR A 138 14.98 -14.16 4.08
CA THR A 138 15.14 -15.38 4.88
C THR A 138 13.81 -15.90 5.42
N PHE A 139 12.95 -15.01 5.91
CA PHE A 139 11.68 -15.40 6.54
C PHE A 139 10.64 -15.87 5.53
N TYR A 140 10.48 -15.18 4.40
CA TYR A 140 9.40 -15.44 3.44
C TYR A 140 9.80 -16.32 2.25
N PHE A 141 11.04 -16.17 1.79
CA PHE A 141 11.51 -16.81 0.56
C PHE A 141 12.48 -17.96 0.85
N HIS A 142 13.14 -17.96 2.01
CA HIS A 142 14.13 -18.97 2.38
C HIS A 142 15.22 -19.10 1.29
N ASN A 143 15.37 -20.28 0.69
CA ASN A 143 16.30 -20.55 -0.43
C ASN A 143 15.64 -20.41 -1.81
N LYS A 144 14.41 -19.88 -1.88
CA LYS A 144 13.67 -19.67 -3.14
C LYS A 144 13.90 -18.27 -3.68
N THR A 145 13.66 -18.10 -4.98
CA THR A 145 13.67 -16.79 -5.64
C THR A 145 12.45 -15.97 -5.24
N VAL A 146 12.52 -14.64 -5.43
CA VAL A 146 11.37 -13.77 -5.14
C VAL A 146 10.19 -14.03 -6.08
N THR A 147 10.44 -14.74 -7.17
CA THR A 147 9.46 -15.17 -8.16
C THR A 147 8.68 -16.43 -7.77
N ASP A 148 9.00 -17.10 -6.64
CA ASP A 148 8.18 -18.23 -6.17
C ASP A 148 6.77 -17.74 -5.79
N PRO A 149 5.72 -18.20 -6.48
CA PRO A 149 4.38 -17.62 -6.34
C PRO A 149 3.78 -17.81 -4.95
N PHE A 150 4.14 -18.91 -4.26
CA PHE A 150 3.64 -19.19 -2.92
C PHE A 150 4.31 -18.29 -1.87
N SER A 151 5.63 -18.18 -1.90
CA SER A 151 6.39 -17.28 -1.02
C SER A 151 6.00 -15.82 -1.27
N TRP A 152 5.84 -15.44 -2.54
CA TRP A 152 5.34 -14.13 -2.93
C TRP A 152 3.96 -13.84 -2.34
N THR A 153 3.00 -14.74 -2.54
CA THR A 153 1.63 -14.61 -2.02
C THR A 153 1.64 -14.47 -0.50
N LYS A 154 2.44 -15.27 0.22
CA LYS A 154 2.57 -15.17 1.68
C LYS A 154 3.14 -13.82 2.12
N TYR A 155 4.21 -13.37 1.48
CA TYR A 155 4.83 -12.07 1.76
C TYR A 155 3.83 -10.92 1.52
N MET A 156 3.20 -10.87 0.35
CA MET A 156 2.24 -9.84 -0.02
C MET A 156 1.00 -9.84 0.90
N SER A 157 0.53 -11.03 1.29
CA SER A 157 -0.57 -11.14 2.27
C SER A 157 -0.19 -10.49 3.60
N GLN A 158 1.01 -10.78 4.10
CA GLN A 158 1.48 -10.22 5.36
C GLN A 158 1.71 -8.72 5.27
N ASP A 159 2.33 -8.25 4.19
CA ASP A 159 2.73 -6.86 4.09
C ASP A 159 1.56 -5.91 3.89
N LEU A 160 0.64 -6.26 2.98
CA LEU A 160 -0.44 -5.37 2.59
C LEU A 160 -1.70 -5.52 3.45
N PHE A 161 -1.94 -6.70 4.02
CA PHE A 161 -3.22 -7.03 4.65
C PHE A 161 -3.07 -7.52 6.09
N THR A 162 -2.54 -8.73 6.27
CA THR A 162 -2.64 -9.48 7.52
C THR A 162 -2.06 -8.75 8.72
N ARG A 163 -0.84 -8.17 8.58
CA ARG A 163 -0.20 -7.43 9.68
C ARG A 163 -1.04 -6.23 10.13
N GLY A 164 -1.53 -5.45 9.17
CA GLY A 164 -2.35 -4.26 9.44
C GLY A 164 -3.69 -4.62 10.07
N ILE A 165 -4.36 -5.63 9.51
CA ILE A 165 -5.66 -6.13 10.00
C ILE A 165 -5.54 -6.67 11.42
N ALA A 166 -4.56 -7.54 11.69
CA ALA A 166 -4.33 -8.11 13.01
C ALA A 166 -4.01 -7.01 14.04
N LYS A 167 -3.19 -6.03 13.66
CA LYS A 167 -2.83 -4.94 14.56
C LYS A 167 -4.02 -4.02 14.87
N THR A 168 -4.82 -3.69 13.86
CA THR A 168 -6.07 -2.91 14.04
C THR A 168 -7.03 -3.65 14.95
N ALA A 169 -7.26 -4.95 14.74
CA ALA A 169 -8.12 -5.76 15.60
C ALA A 169 -7.65 -5.75 17.06
N GLN A 170 -6.34 -5.89 17.30
CA GLN A 170 -5.75 -5.80 18.64
C GLN A 170 -6.01 -4.43 19.30
N LEU A 171 -5.89 -3.32 18.57
CA LEU A 171 -6.11 -1.98 19.11
C LEU A 171 -7.61 -1.73 19.39
N LEU A 172 -8.48 -2.15 18.48
CA LEU A 172 -9.93 -2.05 18.65
C LEU A 172 -10.40 -2.82 19.89
N ALA A 173 -9.91 -4.06 20.06
CA ALA A 173 -10.29 -4.95 21.16
C ALA A 173 -9.94 -4.40 22.55
N LYS A 174 -9.04 -3.41 22.65
CA LYS A 174 -8.77 -2.72 23.93
C LYS A 174 -9.95 -1.88 24.42
N LYS A 175 -10.86 -1.47 23.53
CA LYS A 175 -11.88 -0.46 23.81
C LYS A 175 -13.28 -0.78 23.23
N ALA A 176 -13.45 -1.85 22.45
CA ALA A 176 -14.71 -2.25 21.83
C ALA A 176 -14.74 -3.77 21.55
N ASP A 177 -15.93 -4.31 21.31
CA ASP A 177 -16.10 -5.72 20.90
C ASP A 177 -15.58 -5.94 19.47
N VAL A 178 -14.80 -7.01 19.29
CA VAL A 178 -14.19 -7.37 17.99
C VAL A 178 -14.42 -8.84 17.69
N TYR A 179 -15.03 -9.11 16.54
CA TYR A 179 -15.17 -10.43 15.95
C TYR A 179 -14.13 -10.58 14.85
N TYR A 180 -13.09 -11.37 15.12
CA TYR A 180 -12.00 -11.61 14.19
C TYR A 180 -12.24 -12.88 13.38
N TYR A 181 -12.06 -12.84 12.06
CA TYR A 181 -12.17 -14.04 11.21
C TYR A 181 -10.94 -14.24 10.31
N ILE A 182 -10.72 -15.51 9.95
CA ILE A 182 -9.81 -15.90 8.87
C ILE A 182 -10.59 -16.77 7.90
N LEU A 183 -10.74 -16.31 6.66
CA LEU A 183 -11.42 -17.06 5.61
C LEU A 183 -10.42 -17.91 4.84
N SER A 184 -10.55 -19.24 4.94
CA SER A 184 -9.70 -20.21 4.25
C SER A 184 -10.44 -21.01 3.17
N TYR A 185 -11.69 -20.65 2.89
CA TYR A 185 -12.47 -21.35 1.87
C TYR A 185 -11.94 -21.02 0.47
N ASN A 186 -11.56 -22.06 -0.28
CA ASN A 186 -11.18 -21.96 -1.68
C ASN A 186 -12.35 -22.43 -2.57
N GLY A 187 -12.87 -21.53 -3.39
CA GLY A 187 -13.98 -21.82 -4.30
C GLY A 187 -13.55 -22.70 -5.47
N SER A 188 -14.42 -23.58 -5.95
CA SER A 188 -14.14 -24.47 -7.08
C SER A 188 -14.13 -23.78 -8.45
N ARG A 189 -14.50 -22.49 -8.51
CA ARG A 189 -14.46 -21.66 -9.71
C ARG A 189 -13.52 -20.49 -9.47
N PRO A 190 -12.42 -20.37 -10.25
CA PRO A 190 -11.58 -19.18 -10.18
C PRO A 190 -12.39 -17.96 -10.66
N MET A 191 -12.11 -16.79 -10.09
CA MET A 191 -12.58 -15.52 -10.68
C MET A 191 -11.92 -15.38 -12.05
N SER A 192 -12.68 -15.61 -13.11
CA SER A 192 -12.27 -15.21 -14.46
C SER A 192 -12.66 -13.74 -14.65
N TYR A 193 -11.72 -12.82 -14.40
CA TYR A 193 -11.85 -11.43 -14.84
C TYR A 193 -11.77 -11.41 -16.36
N HIS A 194 -12.92 -11.50 -17.03
CA HIS A 194 -13.02 -11.11 -18.43
C HIS A 194 -13.03 -9.58 -18.44
N GLY A 195 -11.87 -8.98 -18.67
CA GLY A 195 -11.78 -7.53 -18.92
C GLY A 195 -12.54 -7.23 -20.22
N GLU A 196 -13.60 -6.43 -20.11
CA GLU A 196 -14.13 -5.66 -21.23
C GLU A 196 -13.27 -4.42 -21.49
#